data_AF-A0A936IJZ2-F1
#
_entry.id   AF-A0A936IJZ2-F1
#
_cell.length_a   1.000
_cell.length_b   1.000
_cell.length_c   1.000
_cell.angle_alpha   90.00
_cell.angle_beta   90.00
_cell.angle_gamma   90.00
#
_symmetry.space_group_name_H-M   'P 1'
#
loop_
_entity.id
_entity.type
_entity.pdbx_description
1 polymer ?
#
loop_
_entity_poly.entity_id
_entity_poly.type
_entity_poly.pdbx_seq_one_letter_code
_entity_poly.pdbx_strand_id
1 'polypeptide(L)'
;MSGRWSLSDRRYITIELRPTVMELQQPIPTFVTTLGVGQPISIQLPRVTLQRVRTTVTMPDGATVMLGGMKLAEKTQLVSGVPILKDLPGLSFLFSRRGTHVQNRKILILVRAAVVMPREGEPSTSDLVEVSRR
;
A
#
# COMPACT_ATOMS: atom_id res chain seq x y z
N MET A 1 -43.89 6.30 -39.58
CA MET A 1 -42.62 7.02 -39.34
C MET A 1 -42.73 7.72 -37.98
N SER A 2 -42.11 7.19 -36.93
CA SER A 2 -41.82 7.99 -35.73
C SER A 2 -40.58 7.42 -35.02
N GLY A 3 -39.79 8.33 -34.47
CA GLY A 3 -38.35 8.19 -34.29
C GLY A 3 -37.90 7.20 -33.21
N ARG A 4 -36.84 6.49 -33.56
CA ARG A 4 -36.04 5.62 -32.70
C ARG A 4 -35.15 6.50 -31.81
N TRP A 5 -35.54 6.70 -30.55
CA TRP A 5 -34.69 7.35 -29.55
C TRP A 5 -33.78 6.31 -28.89
N SER A 6 -32.60 6.14 -29.48
CA SER A 6 -31.43 5.60 -28.80
C SER A 6 -30.67 6.78 -28.20
N LEU A 7 -30.94 7.13 -26.95
CA LEU A 7 -29.98 7.88 -26.15
C LEU A 7 -29.57 6.97 -24.99
N SER A 8 -28.32 6.53 -25.08
CA SER A 8 -27.58 5.80 -24.07
C SER A 8 -27.64 6.58 -22.74
N ASP A 9 -28.47 6.15 -21.78
CA ASP A 9 -28.43 6.63 -20.39
C ASP A 9 -27.12 6.12 -19.76
N ARG A 10 -25.99 6.73 -20.14
CA ARG A 10 -24.69 6.42 -19.56
C ARG A 10 -24.56 7.21 -18.27
N ARG A 11 -25.00 6.61 -17.18
CA ARG A 11 -24.74 7.14 -15.84
C ARG A 11 -23.25 7.00 -15.55
N TYR A 12 -22.55 8.13 -15.53
CA TYR A 12 -21.16 8.21 -15.08
C TYR A 12 -21.13 8.66 -13.62
N ILE A 13 -20.28 8.02 -12.83
CA ILE A 13 -20.05 8.33 -11.41
C ILE A 13 -18.64 8.90 -11.29
N THR A 14 -18.53 10.12 -10.77
CA THR A 14 -17.25 10.73 -10.43
C THR A 14 -17.02 10.61 -8.92
N ILE A 15 -15.92 9.98 -8.52
CA ILE A 15 -15.59 9.76 -7.12
C ILE A 15 -14.20 10.35 -6.85
N GLU A 16 -14.10 11.15 -5.79
CA GLU A 16 -12.82 11.52 -5.21
C GLU A 16 -12.38 10.44 -4.21
N LEU A 17 -11.28 9.76 -4.52
CA LEU A 17 -10.75 8.64 -3.75
C LEU A 17 -9.46 9.06 -3.05
N ARG A 18 -9.39 8.79 -1.75
CA ARG A 18 -8.22 9.08 -0.90
C ARG A 18 -7.72 7.82 -0.17
N PRO A 19 -7.37 6.72 -0.87
CA PRO A 19 -6.91 5.52 -0.20
C PRO A 19 -5.60 5.79 0.56
N THR A 20 -5.52 5.25 1.78
CA THR A 20 -4.32 5.28 2.62
C THR A 20 -3.99 3.85 3.06
N VAL A 21 -2.79 3.39 2.74
CA VAL A 21 -2.24 2.11 3.22
C VAL A 21 -1.14 2.42 4.23
N MET A 22 -1.15 1.68 5.33
CA MET A 22 -0.16 1.80 6.40
C MET A 22 0.47 0.45 6.66
N GLU A 23 1.79 0.41 6.75
CA GLU A 23 2.49 -0.82 7.06
C GLU A 23 3.57 -0.60 8.11
N LEU A 24 3.59 -1.46 9.12
CA LEU A 24 4.63 -1.49 10.13
C LEU A 24 5.88 -2.19 9.59
N GLN A 25 7.01 -1.49 9.59
CA GLN A 25 8.30 -2.07 9.23
C GLN A 25 8.78 -2.96 10.37
N GLN A 26 8.87 -4.26 10.10
CA GLN A 26 9.38 -5.26 11.03
C GLN A 26 10.78 -5.74 10.59
N PRO A 27 11.67 -6.08 11.54
CA PRO A 27 11.49 -6.04 13.00
C PRO A 27 11.53 -4.61 13.56
N ILE A 28 10.84 -4.37 14.68
CA ILE A 28 10.86 -3.07 15.36
C ILE A 28 12.24 -2.85 15.99
N PRO A 29 12.98 -1.78 15.62
CA PRO A 29 14.28 -1.51 16.21
C PRO A 29 14.14 -1.19 17.70
N THR A 30 14.93 -1.89 18.51
CA THR A 30 15.02 -1.67 19.96
C THR A 30 16.36 -1.05 20.28
N PHE A 31 16.32 0.07 20.99
CA PHE A 31 17.50 0.79 21.45
C PHE A 31 17.61 0.60 22.96
N VAL A 32 18.78 0.20 23.43
CA VAL A 32 19.05 0.09 24.86
C VAL A 32 19.89 1.28 25.28
N THR A 33 19.46 1.99 26.31
CA THR A 33 20.23 3.10 26.91
C THR A 33 20.27 2.97 28.42
N THR A 34 21.30 3.51 29.06
CA THR A 34 21.47 3.47 30.51
C THR A 34 21.48 4.90 31.03
N LEU A 35 20.56 5.22 31.94
CA LEU A 35 20.48 6.53 32.58
C LEU A 35 21.24 6.48 33.92
N GLY A 36 22.49 6.96 33.93
CA GLY A 36 23.32 6.99 35.14
C GLY A 36 23.72 5.59 35.64
N VAL A 37 23.65 5.37 36.96
CA VAL A 37 24.00 4.08 37.60
C VAL A 37 22.78 3.13 37.67
N GLY A 38 21.91 3.20 36.67
CA GLY A 38 20.63 2.47 36.61
C GLY A 38 20.69 1.20 35.77
N GLN A 39 19.59 0.44 35.78
CA GLN A 39 19.41 -0.70 34.89
C GLN A 39 19.21 -0.23 33.44
N PRO A 40 19.67 -1.00 32.43
CA PRO A 40 19.45 -0.65 31.04
C PRO A 40 17.95 -0.56 30.72
N ILE A 41 17.52 0.54 30.13
CA ILE A 41 16.17 0.72 29.62
C ILE A 41 16.14 0.41 28.13
N SER A 42 15.11 -0.29 27.67
CA SER A 42 14.90 -0.57 26.25
C SER A 42 13.78 0.31 25.69
N ILE A 43 14.01 0.89 24.51
CA ILE A 43 13.10 1.79 23.82
C ILE A 43 12.85 1.21 22.43
N GLN A 44 11.59 0.94 22.09
CA GLN A 44 11.20 0.46 20.77
C GLN A 44 10.73 1.64 19.91
N LEU A 45 11.29 1.80 18.71
CA LEU A 45 10.93 2.86 17.76
C LEU A 45 10.25 2.25 16.52
N PRO A 46 8.92 2.06 16.52
CA PRO A 46 8.23 1.53 15.36
C PRO A 46 8.34 2.49 14.19
N ARG A 47 8.69 1.96 13.02
CA ARG A 47 8.69 2.69 11.76
C ARG A 47 7.49 2.24 10.94
N VAL A 48 6.73 3.19 10.42
CA VAL A 48 5.58 2.91 9.55
C VAL A 48 5.79 3.52 8.19
N THR A 49 5.47 2.76 7.15
CA THR A 49 5.41 3.27 5.78
C THR A 49 3.97 3.69 5.50
N LEU A 50 3.78 4.95 5.13
CA LEU A 50 2.49 5.53 4.78
C LEU A 50 2.42 5.73 3.28
N GLN A 51 1.34 5.27 2.68
CA GLN A 51 1.09 5.43 1.25
C GLN A 51 -0.30 6.00 1.06
N ARG A 52 -0.36 7.22 0.54
CA ARG A 52 -1.60 7.94 0.31
C ARG A 52 -1.68 8.35 -1.16
N VAL A 53 -2.79 8.02 -1.79
CA VAL A 53 -3.10 8.46 -3.15
C VAL A 53 -4.31 9.38 -3.07
N ARG A 54 -4.30 10.47 -3.84
CA ARG A 54 -5.47 11.32 -4.05
C ARG A 54 -5.78 11.26 -5.54
N THR A 55 -6.95 10.77 -5.91
CA THR A 55 -7.33 10.63 -7.31
C THR A 55 -8.81 10.87 -7.48
N THR A 56 -9.19 11.42 -8.63
CA THR A 56 -10.58 11.59 -9.03
C THR A 56 -10.82 10.72 -10.23
N VAL A 57 -11.79 9.80 -10.13
CA VAL A 57 -12.08 8.86 -11.20
C VAL A 57 -13.54 8.95 -11.60
N THR A 58 -13.75 9.05 -12.91
CA THR A 58 -15.06 8.99 -13.54
C THR A 58 -15.22 7.62 -14.20
N MET A 59 -16.22 6.85 -13.77
CA MET A 59 -16.48 5.51 -14.28
C MET A 59 -17.96 5.33 -14.62
N PRO A 60 -18.31 4.50 -15.62
CA PRO A 60 -19.70 4.10 -15.84
C PRO A 60 -20.28 3.36 -14.64
N ASP A 61 -21.59 3.44 -14.47
CA ASP A 61 -22.32 2.67 -13.45
C ASP A 61 -22.03 1.17 -13.55
N GLY A 62 -21.62 0.56 -12.43
CA GLY A 62 -21.28 -0.86 -12.34
C GLY A 62 -19.90 -1.24 -12.90
N ALA A 63 -19.17 -0.32 -13.52
CA ALA A 63 -17.83 -0.59 -14.04
C ALA A 63 -16.78 -0.69 -12.92
N THR A 64 -15.71 -1.44 -13.18
CA THR A 64 -14.52 -1.49 -12.31
C THR A 64 -13.39 -0.74 -12.98
N VAL A 65 -12.78 0.21 -12.27
CA VAL A 65 -11.62 0.95 -12.73
C VAL A 65 -10.41 0.61 -11.87
N MET A 66 -9.29 0.35 -12.53
CA MET A 66 -7.99 0.25 -11.90
C MET A 66 -7.42 1.66 -11.74
N LEU A 67 -7.24 2.12 -10.50
CA LEU A 67 -6.69 3.45 -10.21
C LEU A 67 -5.18 3.54 -10.48
N GLY A 68 -4.58 2.44 -10.94
CA GLY A 68 -3.15 2.24 -11.03
C GLY A 68 -2.58 1.56 -9.78
N GLY A 69 -1.31 1.20 -9.86
CA GLY A 69 -0.56 0.61 -8.77
C GLY A 69 0.75 1.33 -8.52
N MET A 70 1.11 1.52 -7.25
CA MET A 70 2.42 2.06 -6.89
C MET A 70 3.43 0.92 -6.76
N LYS A 71 4.56 1.03 -7.48
CA LYS A 71 5.69 0.10 -7.39
C LYS A 71 6.83 0.78 -6.64
N LEU A 72 7.18 0.27 -5.46
CA LEU A 72 8.37 0.67 -4.74
C LEU A 72 9.45 -0.40 -4.97
N ALA A 73 10.56 0.00 -5.58
CA ALA A 73 11.75 -0.84 -5.73
C ALA A 73 12.86 -0.23 -4.88
N GLU A 74 13.20 -0.89 -3.78
CA GLU A 74 14.31 -0.49 -2.92
C GLU A 74 15.49 -1.42 -3.20
N LYS A 75 16.62 -0.83 -3.59
CA LYS A 75 17.86 -1.55 -3.87
C LYS A 75 18.92 -1.09 -2.88
N THR A 76 19.25 -1.94 -1.93
CA THR A 76 20.32 -1.70 -0.96
C THR A 76 21.55 -2.49 -1.38
N GLN A 77 22.66 -1.80 -1.58
CA GLN A 77 23.96 -2.42 -1.81
C GLN A 77 24.80 -2.26 -0.55
N LEU A 78 25.08 -3.38 0.12
CA LEU A 78 26.03 -3.43 1.23
C LEU A 78 27.37 -3.89 0.70
N VAL A 79 28.43 -3.12 0.96
CA VAL A 79 29.80 -3.54 0.72
C VAL A 79 30.54 -3.49 2.05
N SER A 80 30.99 -4.65 2.53
CA SER A 80 31.84 -4.75 3.72
C SER A 80 33.19 -5.35 3.33
N GLY A 81 34.27 -4.93 3.98
CA GLY A 81 35.61 -5.40 3.68
C GLY A 81 36.67 -4.66 4.48
N VAL A 82 37.90 -5.18 4.49
CA VAL A 82 39.03 -4.54 5.18
C VAL A 82 39.40 -3.26 4.41
N PRO A 83 39.40 -2.06 5.03
CA PRO A 83 39.58 -0.79 4.34
C PRO A 83 40.82 -0.70 3.44
N ILE A 84 41.92 -1.37 3.80
CA ILE A 84 43.18 -1.35 3.03
C ILE A 84 43.21 -2.45 1.95
N LEU A 85 42.68 -3.64 2.24
CA LEU A 85 42.81 -4.81 1.36
C LEU A 85 41.66 -4.92 0.35
N LYS A 86 40.51 -4.29 0.61
CA LYS A 86 39.34 -4.36 -0.29
C LYS A 86 39.57 -3.63 -1.62
N ASP A 87 40.43 -2.62 -1.63
CA ASP A 87 40.67 -1.75 -2.78
C ASP A 87 41.90 -2.20 -3.60
N LEU A 88 42.57 -3.28 -3.18
CA LEU A 88 43.75 -3.81 -3.87
C LEU A 88 43.33 -4.54 -5.16
N PRO A 89 43.83 -4.12 -6.34
CA PRO A 89 43.52 -4.78 -7.61
C PRO A 89 44.01 -6.24 -7.58
N GLY A 90 43.18 -7.16 -8.07
CA GLY A 90 43.49 -8.60 -8.12
C GLY A 90 43.17 -9.40 -6.84
N LEU A 91 43.17 -8.79 -5.64
CA LEU A 91 42.91 -9.48 -4.36
C LEU A 91 41.62 -9.02 -3.65
N SER A 92 40.98 -7.96 -4.15
CA SER A 92 39.74 -7.37 -3.61
C SER A 92 38.64 -8.39 -3.29
N PHE A 93 38.50 -9.47 -4.07
CA PHE A 93 37.43 -10.47 -3.88
C PHE A 93 37.64 -11.38 -2.66
N LEU A 94 38.87 -11.52 -2.15
CA LEU A 94 39.16 -12.30 -0.93
C LEU A 94 38.90 -11.50 0.35
N PHE A 95 38.93 -10.17 0.26
CA PHE A 95 38.85 -9.26 1.42
C PHE A 95 37.63 -8.33 1.39
N SER A 96 36.72 -8.51 0.42
CA SER A 96 35.45 -7.81 0.32
C SER A 96 34.28 -8.77 0.22
N ARG A 97 33.18 -8.43 0.90
CA ARG A 97 31.89 -9.11 0.85
C ARG A 97 30.85 -8.12 0.34
N ARG A 98 30.12 -8.49 -0.71
CA ARG A 98 29.05 -7.68 -1.29
C ARG A 98 27.72 -8.36 -0.97
N GLY A 99 26.84 -7.64 -0.28
CA GLY A 99 25.44 -8.02 -0.09
C GLY A 99 24.57 -7.15 -0.98
N THR A 100 23.76 -7.76 -1.84
CA THR A 100 22.72 -7.02 -2.57
C THR A 100 21.37 -7.41 -1.99
N HIS A 101 20.61 -6.44 -1.49
CA HIS A 101 19.25 -6.63 -1.02
C HIS A 101 18.30 -5.86 -1.95
N VAL A 102 17.33 -6.56 -2.53
CA VAL A 102 16.32 -5.98 -3.42
C VAL A 102 14.95 -6.25 -2.84
N GLN A 103 14.24 -5.19 -2.45
CA GLN A 103 12.87 -5.28 -1.96
C GLN A 103 11.92 -4.69 -3.01
N ASN A 104 11.04 -5.54 -3.54
CA ASN A 104 10.03 -5.14 -4.52
C ASN A 104 8.65 -5.16 -3.87
N ARG A 105 8.02 -3.99 -3.75
CA ARG A 105 6.65 -3.84 -3.26
C ARG A 105 5.75 -3.30 -4.37
N LYS A 106 4.60 -3.95 -4.58
CA LYS A 106 3.57 -3.55 -5.55
C LYS A 106 2.24 -3.44 -4.83
N ILE A 107 1.52 -2.35 -5.08
CA ILE A 107 0.16 -2.17 -4.58
C ILE A 107 -0.75 -1.97 -5.77
N LEU A 108 -1.89 -2.63 -5.76
CA LEU A 108 -2.92 -2.52 -6.79
C LEU A 108 -4.22 -2.06 -6.12
N ILE A 109 -4.82 -1.01 -6.66
CA ILE A 109 -6.08 -0.46 -6.14
C ILE A 109 -7.13 -0.57 -7.22
N LEU A 110 -8.13 -1.42 -6.98
CA LEU A 110 -9.30 -1.62 -7.84
C LEU A 110 -10.51 -1.01 -7.16
N VAL A 111 -11.29 -0.24 -7.91
CA VAL A 111 -12.52 0.38 -7.38
C VAL A 111 -13.68 0.10 -8.32
N ARG A 112 -14.80 -0.31 -7.72
CA ARG A 112 -16.09 -0.54 -8.38
C ARG A 112 -17.14 0.28 -7.66
N ALA A 113 -17.96 1.00 -8.43
CA ALA A 113 -19.08 1.76 -7.91
C ALA A 113 -20.36 1.39 -8.68
N ALA A 114 -21.50 1.38 -8.00
CA ALA A 114 -22.81 1.15 -8.60
C ALA A 114 -23.84 2.10 -8.00
N VAL A 115 -24.74 2.64 -8.83
CA VAL A 115 -25.86 3.47 -8.37
C VAL A 115 -26.97 2.56 -7.85
N VAL A 116 -27.28 2.67 -6.56
CA VAL A 116 -28.44 2.00 -5.96
C VAL A 116 -29.53 3.03 -5.77
N MET A 117 -30.71 2.79 -6.36
CA MET A 117 -31.91 3.57 -6.04
C MET A 117 -32.54 2.97 -4.78
N PRO A 118 -32.68 3.75 -3.69
CA PRO A 118 -33.48 3.31 -2.56
C PRO A 118 -34.91 3.09 -3.06
N ARG A 119 -35.47 1.88 -2.86
CA ARG A 119 -36.92 1.71 -2.99
C ARG A 119 -37.53 2.35 -1.74
N GLU A 120 -38.35 3.37 -1.94
CA GLU A 120 -39.17 3.95 -0.88
C GLU A 120 -40.24 2.91 -0.51
N GLY A 121 -39.92 2.07 0.48
CA GLY A 121 -40.79 0.97 0.93
C GLY A 121 -39.97 -0.20 1.48
N GLU A 122 -40.05 -0.38 2.79
CA GLU A 122 -39.38 -1.40 3.62
C GLU A 122 -37.85 -1.28 3.80
N PRO A 123 -37.36 -1.02 5.04
CA PRO A 123 -36.03 -1.48 5.42
C PRO A 123 -36.02 -3.01 5.30
N SER A 124 -35.30 -3.52 4.30
CA SER A 124 -35.18 -4.96 4.05
C SER A 124 -34.59 -5.61 5.29
N THR A 125 -35.45 -6.28 6.07
CA THR A 125 -35.07 -6.98 7.30
C THR A 125 -34.13 -8.15 7.00
N SER A 126 -34.00 -8.56 5.72
CA SER A 126 -33.03 -9.55 5.25
C SER A 126 -31.58 -9.16 5.50
N ASP A 127 -31.26 -7.86 5.41
CA ASP A 127 -29.88 -7.38 5.46
C ASP A 127 -29.37 -7.34 6.92
N LEU A 128 -30.28 -7.27 7.89
CA LEU A 128 -29.98 -7.32 9.32
C LEU A 128 -29.80 -8.75 9.85
N VAL A 129 -30.42 -9.75 9.20
CA VAL A 129 -30.31 -11.16 9.61
C VAL A 129 -28.97 -11.79 9.18
N GLU A 130 -28.37 -11.30 8.10
CA GLU A 130 -27.08 -11.82 7.60
C GLU A 130 -25.88 -11.36 8.43
N VAL A 131 -25.93 -10.15 9.00
CA VAL A 131 -24.85 -9.58 9.83
C VAL A 131 -24.76 -10.24 11.21
N SER A 132 -25.85 -10.79 11.75
CA SER A 132 -25.86 -11.45 13.06
C SER A 132 -25.37 -12.90 13.05
N ARG A 133 -25.05 -13.48 11.88
CA ARG A 133 -24.58 -14.87 11.74
C ARG A 133 -23.09 -15.01 11.43
N ARG A 134 -22.29 -13.99 11.69
CA ARG A 134 -20.82 -14.08 11.67
C ARG A 134 -20.19 -13.48 12.91
#